data_AF-A0A0P7M113-F1
#
_entry.id   AF-A0A0P7M113-F1
#
_cell.length_a   1.000
_cell.length_b   1.000
_cell.length_c   1.000
_cell.angle_alpha   90.00
_cell.angle_beta   90.00
_cell.angle_gamma   90.00
#
_symmetry.space_group_name_H-M   'P 1'
#
loop_
_entity.id
_entity.type
_entity.pdbx_description
1 polymer ?
#
loop_
_entity_poly.entity_id
_entity_poly.type
_entity_poly.pdbx_seq_one_letter_code
_entity_poly.pdbx_strand_id
1 'polypeptide(L)'
;MNLGNYLVYNPRTGWMLKNNQEMYSLLTKLRNQLTILSYGNNLDNHVIQHLIDKYLSPVEQEHSSKVMEVKYDTYDSDINKDFDGHYYTETYFVNEMQLIEFEKELDKLPGKHVRCQFGVRAHFNVNLSGNNFSTRFYKTLDCSSVYRERIEGRYLFFIDTESIDNELIRNKINILPDKLQFLSLPINFTNSQKEIYIKDWISQILEY
;
A
#
# COMPACT_ATOMS: atom_id res chain seq x y z
N MET A 1 -25.24 11.55 -5.69
CA MET A 1 -24.82 11.15 -4.32
C MET A 1 -25.20 12.27 -3.36
N ASN A 2 -25.70 11.92 -2.17
CA ASN A 2 -26.26 12.90 -1.22
C ASN A 2 -25.19 13.30 -0.18
N LEU A 3 -24.60 14.49 -0.34
CA LEU A 3 -23.55 15.04 0.55
C LEU A 3 -24.06 15.31 1.99
N GLY A 4 -25.38 15.32 2.19
CA GLY A 4 -26.02 15.66 3.47
C GLY A 4 -25.71 14.73 4.65
N ASN A 5 -25.14 13.55 4.41
CA ASN A 5 -24.82 12.59 5.49
C ASN A 5 -23.51 12.91 6.24
N TYR A 6 -22.65 13.77 5.67
CA TYR A 6 -21.28 14.02 6.16
C TYR A 6 -21.07 15.43 6.71
N LEU A 7 -22.05 16.31 6.52
CA LEU A 7 -22.04 17.70 6.96
C LEU A 7 -23.11 17.89 8.05
N VAL A 8 -22.72 18.53 9.14
CA VAL A 8 -23.61 18.97 10.22
C VAL A 8 -23.53 20.49 10.27
N TYR A 9 -24.67 21.16 10.13
CA TYR A 9 -24.69 22.61 10.27
C TYR A 9 -24.64 23.00 11.76
N ASN A 10 -23.63 23.77 12.14
CA ASN A 10 -23.53 24.42 13.44
C ASN A 10 -23.88 25.91 13.28
N PRO A 11 -24.90 26.44 13.99
CA PRO A 11 -25.30 27.84 13.87
C PRO A 11 -24.22 28.88 14.21
N ARG A 12 -23.18 28.50 14.96
CA ARG A 12 -22.10 29.42 15.39
C ARG A 12 -20.88 29.36 14.49
N THR A 13 -20.63 28.22 13.85
CA THR A 13 -19.38 27.96 13.11
C THR A 13 -19.64 27.55 11.65
N GLY A 14 -20.90 27.49 11.23
CA GLY A 14 -21.30 27.11 9.87
C GLY A 14 -21.36 25.60 9.67
N TRP A 15 -21.28 25.16 8.42
CA TRP A 15 -21.20 23.74 8.08
C TRP A 15 -19.92 23.12 8.66
N MET A 16 -20.09 22.13 9.53
CA MET A 16 -19.03 21.35 10.16
C MET A 16 -19.05 19.91 9.65
N LEU A 17 -17.91 19.25 9.72
CA LEU A 17 -17.75 17.86 9.27
C LEU A 17 -18.12 16.88 10.39
N LYS A 18 -18.81 15.80 10.03
CA LYS A 18 -19.32 14.80 11.00
C LYS A 18 -18.26 13.79 11.46
N ASN A 19 -17.35 13.36 10.57
CA ASN A 19 -16.26 12.43 10.85
C ASN A 19 -15.11 12.61 9.84
N ASN A 20 -13.88 12.82 10.33
CA ASN A 20 -12.70 13.04 9.48
C ASN A 20 -12.30 11.78 8.67
N GLN A 21 -12.41 10.57 9.23
CA GLN A 21 -12.03 9.33 8.52
C GLN A 21 -12.96 9.01 7.36
N GLU A 22 -14.27 9.20 7.56
CA GLU A 22 -15.26 8.99 6.49
C GLU A 22 -15.14 10.07 5.40
N MET A 23 -14.78 11.29 5.78
CA MET A 23 -14.48 12.35 4.83
C MET A 23 -13.20 12.09 4.04
N TYR A 24 -12.11 11.62 4.66
CA TYR A 24 -10.93 11.18 3.90
C TYR A 24 -11.28 10.03 2.95
N SER A 25 -12.03 9.03 3.41
CA SER A 25 -12.50 7.96 2.53
C SER A 25 -13.42 8.46 1.42
N LEU A 26 -14.23 9.49 1.66
CA LEU A 26 -15.12 10.11 0.68
C LEU A 26 -14.34 10.99 -0.30
N LEU A 27 -13.39 11.79 0.18
CA LEU A 27 -12.52 12.64 -0.62
C LEU A 27 -11.57 11.81 -1.47
N THR A 28 -11.09 10.66 -0.99
CA THR A 28 -10.34 9.67 -1.78
C THR A 28 -11.23 8.87 -2.74
N LYS A 29 -12.55 8.81 -2.50
CA LYS A 29 -13.52 8.29 -3.49
C LYS A 29 -13.95 9.34 -4.51
N LEU A 30 -13.88 10.62 -4.15
CA LEU A 30 -14.26 11.77 -4.97
C LEU A 30 -13.07 12.28 -5.81
N ARG A 31 -11.85 12.19 -5.27
CA ARG A 31 -10.60 12.34 -6.01
C ARG A 31 -10.22 10.96 -6.53
N ASN A 32 -9.91 10.86 -7.81
CA ASN A 32 -9.28 9.67 -8.35
C ASN A 32 -7.89 9.57 -7.72
N GLN A 33 -7.70 8.80 -6.66
CA GLN A 33 -6.40 8.61 -6.02
C GLN A 33 -6.14 7.14 -5.72
N LEU A 34 -4.91 6.71 -5.92
CA LEU A 34 -4.47 5.36 -5.55
C LEU A 34 -2.98 5.30 -5.22
N THR A 35 -2.58 4.25 -4.52
CA THR A 35 -1.18 3.87 -4.38
C THR A 35 -0.93 2.64 -5.24
N ILE A 36 0.13 2.64 -6.04
CA ILE A 36 0.64 1.43 -6.67
C ILE A 36 1.72 0.88 -5.76
N LEU A 37 1.55 -0.37 -5.33
CA LEU A 37 2.53 -1.08 -4.51
C LEU A 37 3.17 -2.18 -5.36
N SER A 38 4.50 -2.18 -5.42
CA SER A 38 5.30 -3.27 -5.98
C SER A 38 6.02 -4.02 -4.88
N TYR A 39 5.80 -5.32 -4.73
CA TYR A 39 6.37 -6.09 -3.63
C TYR A 39 6.86 -7.46 -4.05
N GLY A 40 7.86 -7.98 -3.34
CA GLY A 40 8.42 -9.29 -3.61
C GLY A 40 9.86 -9.42 -3.12
N ASN A 41 10.64 -10.22 -3.83
CA ASN A 41 12.06 -10.43 -3.58
C ASN A 41 12.85 -10.05 -4.83
N ASN A 42 13.92 -9.27 -4.67
CA ASN A 42 14.80 -8.86 -5.74
C ASN A 42 14.09 -8.02 -6.85
N LEU A 43 13.29 -7.04 -6.45
CA LEU A 43 12.63 -6.11 -7.37
C LEU A 43 13.66 -5.32 -8.19
N ASP A 44 13.40 -5.09 -9.47
CA ASP A 44 14.27 -4.28 -10.32
C ASP A 44 13.98 -2.79 -10.13
N ASN A 45 14.49 -2.21 -9.04
CA ASN A 45 14.22 -0.83 -8.64
C ASN A 45 14.68 0.18 -9.69
N HIS A 46 15.78 -0.08 -10.42
CA HIS A 46 16.26 0.81 -11.47
C HIS A 46 15.29 0.85 -12.66
N VAL A 47 14.81 -0.30 -13.11
CA VAL A 47 13.84 -0.35 -14.21
C VAL A 47 12.50 0.23 -13.76
N ILE A 48 12.08 -0.04 -12.52
CA ILE A 48 10.89 0.58 -11.91
C ILE A 48 11.00 2.11 -11.92
N GLN A 49 12.12 2.69 -11.48
CA GLN A 49 12.33 4.15 -11.53
C GLN A 49 12.23 4.67 -12.94
N HIS A 50 12.85 3.99 -13.91
CA HIS A 50 12.76 4.43 -15.29
C HIS A 50 11.32 4.45 -15.81
N LEU A 51 10.49 3.46 -15.44
CA LEU A 51 9.06 3.48 -15.78
C LEU A 51 8.34 4.64 -15.09
N ILE A 52 8.64 4.90 -13.82
CA ILE A 52 8.05 6.03 -13.09
C ILE A 52 8.38 7.35 -13.79
N ASP A 53 9.65 7.61 -14.08
CA ASP A 53 10.10 8.84 -14.75
C ASP A 53 9.51 9.00 -16.15
N LYS A 54 9.25 7.88 -16.84
CA LYS A 54 8.72 7.88 -18.21
C LYS A 54 7.22 8.14 -18.27
N TYR A 55 6.45 7.58 -17.34
CA TYR A 55 4.98 7.56 -17.42
C TYR A 55 4.29 8.42 -16.37
N LEU A 56 4.93 8.68 -15.23
CA LEU A 56 4.35 9.42 -14.11
C LEU A 56 4.95 10.84 -14.05
N SER A 57 4.12 11.86 -13.85
CA SER A 57 4.54 13.25 -13.77
C SER A 57 4.26 13.82 -12.37
N PRO A 58 5.23 14.44 -11.67
CA PRO A 58 4.98 15.10 -10.39
C PRO A 58 4.28 16.46 -10.56
N VAL A 59 4.21 16.98 -11.79
CA VAL A 59 3.53 18.24 -12.11
C VAL A 59 2.08 17.94 -12.47
N GLU A 60 1.14 18.56 -11.74
CA GLU A 60 -0.27 18.56 -12.09
C GLU A 60 -0.44 19.29 -13.43
N GLN A 61 -0.87 18.58 -14.46
CA GLN A 61 -1.15 19.19 -15.75
C GLN A 61 -2.46 19.99 -15.64
N GLU A 62 -2.37 21.32 -15.72
CA GLU A 62 -3.54 22.18 -15.77
C GLU A 62 -4.46 21.72 -16.92
N HIS A 63 -5.76 21.52 -16.62
CA HIS A 63 -6.87 21.35 -17.56
C HIS A 63 -7.40 19.95 -17.89
N SER A 64 -7.35 18.97 -16.99
CA SER A 64 -8.19 17.78 -17.14
C SER A 64 -8.88 17.36 -15.85
N SER A 65 -10.22 17.35 -15.87
CA SER A 65 -11.07 16.77 -14.81
C SER A 65 -10.91 15.24 -14.65
N LYS A 66 -9.95 14.62 -15.34
CA LYS A 66 -9.67 13.17 -15.36
C LYS A 66 -8.24 12.82 -14.91
N VAL A 67 -7.57 13.71 -14.20
CA VAL A 67 -6.26 13.42 -13.61
C VAL A 67 -6.46 12.62 -12.32
N MET A 68 -5.69 11.54 -12.18
CA MET A 68 -5.61 10.69 -11.00
C MET A 68 -4.31 10.97 -10.24
N GLU A 69 -4.40 11.13 -8.93
CA GLU A 69 -3.23 11.23 -8.06
C GLU A 69 -2.72 9.82 -7.73
N VAL A 70 -1.47 9.55 -8.05
CA VAL A 70 -0.84 8.25 -7.86
C VAL A 70 0.36 8.41 -6.94
N LYS A 71 0.41 7.60 -5.88
CA LYS A 71 1.64 7.35 -5.13
C LYS A 71 2.23 6.02 -5.55
N TYR A 72 3.55 5.93 -5.57
CA TYR A 72 4.24 4.68 -5.81
C TYR A 72 4.97 4.24 -4.54
N ASP A 73 4.88 2.96 -4.21
CA ASP A 73 5.47 2.37 -3.02
C ASP A 73 6.06 1.00 -3.38
N THR A 74 7.09 0.58 -2.65
CA THR A 74 7.78 -0.68 -2.86
C THR A 74 8.02 -1.40 -1.55
N TYR A 75 7.92 -2.73 -1.59
CA TYR A 75 8.42 -3.60 -0.53
C TYR A 75 9.30 -4.70 -1.12
N ASP A 76 10.61 -4.49 -1.10
CA ASP A 76 11.58 -5.56 -1.40
C ASP A 76 11.97 -6.26 -0.11
N SER A 77 11.82 -7.58 -0.09
CA SER A 77 12.23 -8.43 1.04
C SER A 77 13.75 -8.54 1.17
N ASP A 78 14.51 -8.24 0.11
CA ASP A 78 15.97 -8.15 0.18
C ASP A 78 16.41 -6.76 0.66
N ILE A 79 16.56 -6.63 1.98
CA ILE A 79 16.97 -5.40 2.64
C ILE A 79 18.40 -4.96 2.32
N ASN A 80 19.24 -5.85 1.78
CA ASN A 80 20.63 -5.54 1.44
C ASN A 80 20.76 -4.96 0.03
N LYS A 81 19.68 -4.97 -0.74
CA LYS A 81 19.65 -4.36 -2.06
C LYS A 81 19.54 -2.85 -1.90
N ASP A 82 20.49 -2.13 -2.50
CA ASP A 82 20.49 -0.67 -2.49
C ASP A 82 19.14 -0.15 -3.03
N PHE A 83 18.49 0.68 -2.21
CA PHE A 83 17.24 1.33 -2.55
C PHE A 83 17.38 2.83 -2.28
N ASP A 84 17.31 3.63 -3.34
CA ASP A 84 17.54 5.08 -3.28
C ASP A 84 16.43 5.88 -2.57
N GLY A 85 15.42 5.24 -1.96
CA GLY A 85 14.51 5.89 -1.01
C GLY A 85 13.52 6.91 -1.59
N HIS A 86 13.71 7.37 -2.83
CA HIS A 86 13.02 8.52 -3.43
C HIS A 86 11.51 8.31 -3.65
N TYR A 87 11.06 7.06 -3.77
CA TYR A 87 9.71 6.72 -4.22
C TYR A 87 8.59 7.09 -3.25
N TYR A 88 8.87 7.19 -1.93
CA TYR A 88 7.81 7.32 -0.92
C TYR A 88 7.25 8.74 -0.73
N THR A 89 7.95 9.77 -1.23
CA THR A 89 7.60 11.17 -0.94
C THR A 89 6.82 11.84 -2.06
N GLU A 90 6.95 11.35 -3.29
CA GLU A 90 6.37 12.00 -4.45
C GLU A 90 4.91 11.59 -4.68
N THR A 91 4.12 12.53 -5.17
CA THR A 91 2.77 12.29 -5.66
C THR A 91 2.76 12.65 -7.13
N TYR A 92 2.33 11.70 -7.95
CA TYR A 92 2.26 11.84 -9.39
C TYR A 92 0.84 12.08 -9.86
N PHE A 93 0.72 12.67 -11.03
CA PHE A 93 -0.53 13.02 -11.68
C PHE A 93 -0.56 12.35 -13.04
N VAL A 94 -1.53 11.45 -13.24
CA VAL A 94 -1.66 10.68 -14.49
C VAL A 94 -3.09 10.65 -14.98
N ASN A 95 -3.28 10.57 -16.29
CA ASN A 95 -4.58 10.20 -16.85
C ASN A 95 -4.73 8.67 -16.92
N GLU A 96 -5.96 8.21 -17.18
CA GLU A 96 -6.29 6.78 -17.22
C GLU A 96 -5.49 5.99 -18.26
N MET A 97 -5.25 6.56 -19.44
CA MET A 97 -4.48 5.89 -20.50
C MET A 97 -3.01 5.71 -20.12
N GLN A 98 -2.39 6.77 -19.58
CA GLN A 98 -1.02 6.72 -19.07
C GLN A 98 -0.88 5.69 -17.95
N LEU A 99 -1.85 5.65 -17.02
CA LEU A 99 -1.87 4.66 -15.96
C LEU A 99 -1.93 3.23 -16.52
N ILE A 100 -2.82 2.95 -17.47
CA ILE A 100 -2.93 1.62 -18.08
C ILE A 100 -1.62 1.21 -18.78
N GLU A 101 -0.98 2.13 -19.50
CA GLU A 101 0.31 1.86 -20.15
C GLU A 101 1.42 1.60 -19.14
N PHE A 102 1.50 2.42 -18.08
CA PHE A 102 2.43 2.22 -16.98
C PHE A 102 2.26 0.84 -16.34
N GLU A 103 1.03 0.45 -15.99
CA GLU A 103 0.75 -0.85 -15.37
C GLU A 103 1.09 -2.02 -16.27
N LYS A 104 0.90 -1.89 -17.60
CA LYS A 104 1.28 -2.93 -18.57
C LYS A 104 2.78 -3.13 -18.68
N GLU A 105 3.57 -2.06 -18.61
CA GLU A 105 5.02 -2.18 -18.58
C GLU A 105 5.51 -2.69 -17.23
N LEU A 106 4.86 -2.26 -16.15
CA LEU A 106 5.18 -2.70 -14.79
C LEU A 106 4.92 -4.21 -14.61
N ASP A 107 3.81 -4.76 -15.11
CA ASP A 107 3.46 -6.19 -15.02
C ASP A 107 4.47 -7.13 -15.72
N LYS A 108 5.37 -6.60 -16.56
CA LYS A 108 6.46 -7.37 -17.17
C LYS A 108 7.66 -7.57 -16.25
N LEU A 109 7.74 -6.80 -15.16
CA LEU A 109 8.84 -6.83 -14.21
C LEU A 109 8.65 -7.95 -13.17
N PRO A 110 9.73 -8.43 -12.54
CA PRO A 110 9.61 -9.39 -11.44
C PRO A 110 8.95 -8.75 -10.21
N GLY A 111 8.19 -9.57 -9.49
CA GLY A 111 7.47 -9.16 -8.29
C GLY A 111 5.95 -9.18 -8.49
N LYS A 112 5.25 -8.53 -7.58
CA LYS A 112 3.80 -8.39 -7.57
C LYS A 112 3.43 -6.91 -7.54
N HIS A 113 2.48 -6.52 -8.39
CA HIS A 113 2.10 -5.13 -8.59
C HIS A 113 0.60 -4.97 -8.38
N VAL A 114 0.22 -4.05 -7.50
CA VAL A 114 -1.16 -3.98 -7.00
C VAL A 114 -1.60 -2.55 -6.75
N ARG A 115 -2.91 -2.29 -6.88
CA ARG A 115 -3.51 -1.02 -6.49
C ARG A 115 -3.97 -1.08 -5.04
N CYS A 116 -3.59 -0.07 -4.28
CA CYS A 116 -3.89 0.10 -2.88
C CYS A 116 -4.61 1.43 -2.62
N GLN A 117 -5.33 1.45 -1.51
CA GLN A 117 -6.03 2.64 -1.04
C GLN A 117 -5.01 3.74 -0.76
N PHE A 118 -5.21 4.90 -1.39
CA PHE A 118 -4.36 6.05 -1.20
C PHE A 118 -4.24 6.43 0.29
N GLY A 119 -3.02 6.71 0.73
CA GLY A 119 -2.74 7.14 2.11
C GLY A 119 -2.91 6.06 3.18
N VAL A 120 -3.13 4.80 2.82
CA VAL A 120 -3.17 3.67 3.76
C VAL A 120 -1.82 2.95 3.76
N ARG A 121 -0.83 3.59 4.37
CA ARG A 121 0.38 2.93 4.89
C ARG A 121 0.30 3.03 6.40
N ALA A 122 -0.09 1.94 7.04
CA ALA A 122 -0.33 1.91 8.49
C ALA A 122 0.46 0.77 9.13
N HIS A 123 0.62 0.86 10.45
CA HIS A 123 1.31 -0.14 11.23
C HIS A 123 0.32 -0.96 12.06
N PHE A 124 0.64 -2.23 12.25
CA PHE A 124 -0.06 -3.11 13.19
C PHE A 124 0.99 -3.84 14.03
N ASN A 125 0.93 -3.61 15.34
CA ASN A 125 1.89 -4.18 16.29
C ASN A 125 1.28 -5.38 17.01
N VAL A 126 2.09 -6.40 17.25
CA VAL A 126 1.69 -7.57 18.05
C VAL A 126 2.76 -7.90 19.09
N ASN A 127 2.32 -8.26 20.30
CA ASN A 127 3.21 -8.80 21.32
C ASN A 127 3.25 -10.32 21.23
N LEU A 128 4.43 -10.89 21.00
CA LEU A 128 4.67 -12.33 20.95
C LEU A 128 5.88 -12.66 21.84
N SER A 129 5.63 -13.44 22.90
CA SER A 129 6.65 -13.87 23.87
C SER A 129 7.46 -12.71 24.48
N GLY A 130 6.81 -11.56 24.70
CA GLY A 130 7.45 -10.37 25.27
C GLY A 130 8.05 -9.40 24.26
N ASN A 131 8.22 -9.81 22.99
CA ASN A 131 8.70 -8.95 21.90
C ASN A 131 7.52 -8.27 21.19
N ASN A 132 7.68 -6.99 20.82
CA ASN A 132 6.69 -6.18 20.11
C ASN A 132 7.03 -6.07 18.62
N PHE A 133 6.59 -7.06 17.86
CA PHE A 133 6.75 -7.06 16.41
C PHE A 133 5.86 -6.01 15.76
N SER A 134 6.40 -5.32 14.76
CA SER A 134 5.70 -4.32 13.95
C SER A 134 5.46 -4.86 12.55
N THR A 135 4.27 -4.65 12.01
CA THR A 135 3.99 -4.91 10.59
C THR A 135 3.57 -3.63 9.92
N ARG A 136 3.92 -3.47 8.66
CA ARG A 136 3.35 -2.47 7.77
C ARG A 136 2.23 -3.12 6.97
N PHE A 137 1.13 -2.42 6.78
CA PHE A 137 0.06 -2.93 5.92
C PHE A 137 -0.52 -1.92 4.94
N TYR A 138 -1.00 -2.47 3.85
CA TYR A 138 -1.73 -1.79 2.78
C TYR A 138 -3.10 -2.42 2.62
N LYS A 139 -4.06 -1.65 2.10
CA LYS A 139 -5.39 -2.15 1.77
C LYS A 139 -5.57 -2.12 0.25
N THR A 140 -5.80 -3.26 -0.36
CA THR A 140 -6.01 -3.38 -1.81
C THR A 140 -7.39 -2.83 -2.21
N LEU A 141 -7.48 -2.07 -3.30
CA LEU A 141 -8.74 -1.49 -3.79
C LEU A 141 -9.44 -2.37 -4.81
N ASP A 142 -8.73 -2.73 -5.86
CA ASP A 142 -9.18 -3.44 -7.06
C ASP A 142 -7.93 -4.03 -7.74
N CYS A 143 -8.12 -5.07 -8.56
CA CYS A 143 -7.07 -5.48 -9.49
C CYS A 143 -7.34 -4.80 -10.83
N SER A 144 -6.38 -4.00 -11.29
CA SER A 144 -6.33 -3.64 -12.70
C SER A 144 -6.51 -4.90 -13.54
N SER A 145 -7.27 -4.81 -14.63
CA SER A 145 -7.41 -5.94 -15.58
C SER A 145 -6.07 -6.44 -16.13
N VAL A 146 -5.00 -5.66 -15.94
CA VAL A 146 -3.62 -5.99 -16.27
C VAL A 146 -3.06 -7.04 -15.31
N TYR A 147 -3.33 -6.93 -14.01
CA TYR A 147 -2.71 -7.78 -12.98
C TYR A 147 -3.44 -9.12 -12.83
N ARG A 148 -2.68 -10.22 -12.78
CA ARG A 148 -3.22 -11.59 -12.79
C ARG A 148 -3.72 -12.10 -11.44
N GLU A 149 -3.29 -11.52 -10.32
CA GLU A 149 -3.69 -11.99 -8.98
C GLU A 149 -4.96 -11.30 -8.50
N ARG A 150 -6.00 -12.04 -8.13
CA ARG A 150 -7.25 -11.48 -7.59
C ARG A 150 -7.14 -11.23 -6.08
N ILE A 151 -6.52 -10.12 -5.69
CA ILE A 151 -6.31 -9.77 -4.27
C ILE A 151 -7.18 -8.61 -3.77
N GLU A 152 -8.18 -8.18 -4.55
CA GLU A 152 -9.14 -7.15 -4.15
C GLU A 152 -9.75 -7.41 -2.77
N GLY A 153 -9.92 -6.34 -1.98
CA GLY A 153 -10.55 -6.43 -0.67
C GLY A 153 -9.72 -7.18 0.39
N ARG A 154 -8.39 -7.09 0.31
CA ARG A 154 -7.46 -7.66 1.29
C ARG A 154 -6.57 -6.60 1.95
N TYR A 155 -6.11 -6.93 3.14
CA TYR A 155 -4.95 -6.33 3.78
C TYR A 155 -3.71 -7.13 3.39
N LEU A 156 -2.69 -6.44 2.91
CA LEU A 156 -1.35 -7.01 2.71
C LEU A 156 -0.47 -6.54 3.85
N PHE A 157 0.03 -7.47 4.65
CA PHE A 157 0.93 -7.24 5.76
C PHE A 157 2.35 -7.65 5.38
N PHE A 158 3.29 -6.82 5.77
CA PHE A 158 4.72 -6.97 5.58
C PHE A 158 5.42 -6.73 6.90
N ILE A 159 6.57 -7.38 7.12
CA ILE A 159 7.38 -7.09 8.30
C ILE A 159 7.95 -5.69 8.14
N ASP A 160 7.74 -4.86 9.15
CA ASP A 160 8.24 -3.50 9.16
C ASP A 160 9.77 -3.48 9.24
N THR A 161 10.41 -2.70 8.37
CA THR A 161 11.86 -2.69 8.24
C THR A 161 12.56 -1.88 9.33
N GLU A 162 11.83 -1.07 10.10
CA GLU A 162 12.40 -0.11 11.06
C GLU A 162 12.35 -0.58 12.52
N SER A 163 11.46 -1.52 12.88
CA SER A 163 11.33 -1.98 14.27
C SER A 163 12.52 -2.82 14.72
N ILE A 164 12.99 -2.58 15.94
CA ILE A 164 14.11 -3.31 16.56
C ILE A 164 13.75 -4.78 16.76
N ASP A 165 12.56 -5.07 17.31
CA ASP A 165 12.11 -6.44 17.59
C ASP A 165 11.92 -7.27 16.30
N ASN A 166 11.85 -6.62 15.14
CA ASN A 166 11.79 -7.29 13.84
C ASN A 166 13.17 -7.71 13.31
N GLU A 167 14.28 -7.28 13.90
CA GLU A 167 15.62 -7.53 13.35
C GLU A 167 15.89 -9.02 13.05
N LEU A 168 15.48 -9.90 13.97
CA LEU A 168 15.65 -11.35 13.85
C LEU A 168 14.92 -11.96 12.64
N ILE A 169 13.79 -11.38 12.25
CA ILE A 169 12.98 -11.88 11.13
C ILE A 169 13.29 -11.14 9.84
N ARG A 170 13.58 -9.84 9.91
CA ARG A 170 13.83 -8.94 8.77
C ARG A 170 14.99 -9.42 7.91
N ASN A 171 16.07 -9.90 8.53
CA ASN A 171 17.29 -10.28 7.81
C ASN A 171 17.18 -11.59 7.04
N LYS A 172 16.08 -12.35 7.20
CA LYS A 172 15.87 -13.63 6.50
C LYS A 172 14.65 -13.65 5.58
N ILE A 173 13.88 -12.58 5.47
CA ILE A 173 12.63 -12.59 4.68
C ILE A 173 12.90 -12.98 3.23
N ASN A 174 13.97 -12.46 2.62
CA ASN A 174 14.37 -12.77 1.25
C ASN A 174 14.71 -14.26 0.99
N ILE A 175 15.00 -15.06 2.01
CA ILE A 175 15.27 -16.50 1.87
C ILE A 175 14.06 -17.37 2.27
N LEU A 176 12.98 -16.75 2.76
CA LEU A 176 11.75 -17.47 3.07
C LEU A 176 11.00 -17.84 1.80
N PRO A 177 10.20 -18.93 1.82
CA PRO A 177 9.23 -19.19 0.77
C PRO A 177 8.26 -18.00 0.59
N ASP A 178 7.86 -17.69 -0.65
CA ASP A 178 7.00 -16.55 -0.99
C ASP A 178 5.76 -16.41 -0.09
N LYS A 179 5.15 -17.54 0.31
CA LYS A 179 3.97 -17.58 1.19
C LYS A 179 4.21 -17.02 2.61
N LEU A 180 5.47 -16.90 3.04
CA LEU A 180 5.88 -16.35 4.33
C LEU A 180 6.48 -14.95 4.21
N GLN A 181 6.77 -14.46 3.00
CA GLN A 181 7.33 -13.12 2.81
C GLN A 181 6.30 -12.01 3.07
N PHE A 182 5.02 -12.31 2.94
CA PHE A 182 3.92 -11.39 3.22
C PHE A 182 2.69 -12.18 3.70
N LEU A 183 1.80 -11.51 4.43
CA LEU A 183 0.54 -12.08 4.90
C LEU A 183 -0.64 -11.33 4.28
N SER A 184 -1.58 -12.08 3.69
CA SER A 184 -2.76 -11.51 3.04
C SER A 184 -4.04 -11.88 3.79
N LEU A 185 -4.71 -10.91 4.40
CA LEU A 185 -5.93 -11.11 5.20
C LEU A 185 -7.16 -10.44 4.59
N PRO A 186 -8.37 -10.96 4.77
CA PRO A 186 -9.60 -10.28 4.37
C PRO A 186 -9.82 -8.93 5.10
N ILE A 187 -10.37 -7.91 4.40
CA ILE A 187 -10.60 -6.59 5.02
C ILE A 187 -11.66 -6.58 6.13
N ASN A 188 -12.53 -7.58 6.17
CA ASN A 188 -13.57 -7.71 7.18
C ASN A 188 -13.06 -8.32 8.50
N PHE A 189 -11.79 -8.70 8.58
CA PHE A 189 -11.20 -9.19 9.82
C PHE A 189 -11.14 -8.09 10.88
N THR A 190 -11.54 -8.43 12.10
CA THR A 190 -11.38 -7.56 13.28
C THR A 190 -9.91 -7.47 13.69
N ASN A 191 -9.56 -6.49 14.53
CA ASN A 191 -8.19 -6.37 15.03
C ASN A 191 -7.74 -7.61 15.83
N SER A 192 -8.63 -8.21 16.63
CA SER A 192 -8.32 -9.44 17.36
C SER A 192 -8.07 -10.63 16.42
N GLN A 193 -8.82 -10.72 15.31
CA GLN A 193 -8.55 -11.75 14.30
C GLN A 193 -7.21 -11.50 13.62
N LYS A 194 -6.94 -10.26 13.17
CA LYS A 194 -5.64 -9.89 12.56
C LYS A 194 -4.48 -10.26 13.48
N GLU A 195 -4.58 -9.92 14.77
CA GLU A 195 -3.55 -10.23 15.75
C GLU A 195 -3.24 -11.74 15.82
N ILE A 196 -4.25 -12.60 15.85
CA ILE A 196 -4.06 -14.06 15.86
C ILE A 196 -3.27 -14.53 14.63
N TYR A 197 -3.68 -14.11 13.43
CA TYR A 197 -3.03 -14.53 12.19
C TYR A 197 -1.63 -13.94 12.02
N ILE A 198 -1.42 -12.70 12.47
CA ILE A 198 -0.09 -12.06 12.41
C ILE A 198 0.87 -12.76 13.37
N LYS A 199 0.42 -13.10 14.59
CA LYS A 199 1.24 -13.87 15.54
C LYS A 199 1.60 -15.25 14.98
N ASP A 200 0.63 -15.96 14.42
CA ASP A 200 0.86 -17.27 13.80
C ASP A 200 1.87 -17.17 12.65
N TRP A 201 1.71 -16.19 11.77
CA TRP A 201 2.64 -15.93 10.68
C TRP A 201 4.07 -15.62 11.17
N ILE A 202 4.22 -14.75 12.17
CA ILE A 202 5.53 -14.42 12.75
C ILE A 202 6.16 -15.64 13.43
N SER A 203 5.39 -16.46 14.15
CA SER A 203 5.88 -17.72 14.73
C SER A 203 6.42 -18.65 13.64
N GLN A 204 5.70 -18.83 12.53
CA GLN A 204 6.18 -19.64 11.39
C GLN A 204 7.47 -19.09 10.78
N ILE A 205 7.62 -17.77 10.71
CA ILE A 205 8.88 -17.15 10.26
C ILE A 205 10.01 -17.46 11.25
N LEU A 206 9.76 -17.34 12.56
CA LEU A 206 10.78 -17.57 13.59
C LEU A 206 11.27 -19.01 13.62
N GLU A 207 10.40 -19.99 13.33
CA GLU A 207 10.72 -21.42 13.30
C GLU A 207 11.53 -21.87 12.06
N TYR A 208 11.58 -21.06 11.00
CA TYR A 208 12.33 -21.34 9.77
C TYR A 208 13.82 -20.97 9.89
#